data_AF-A0A0Q1H5L2-F1
#
_entry.id   AF-A0A0Q1H5L2-F1
#
_cell.length_a   1.000
_cell.length_b   1.000
_cell.length_c   1.000
_cell.angle_alpha   90.00
_cell.angle_beta   90.00
_cell.angle_gamma   90.00
#
_symmetry.space_group_name_H-M   'P 1'
#
loop_
_entity.id
_entity.type
_entity.pdbx_description
1 polymer ?
#
loop_
_entity_poly.entity_id
_entity_poly.type
_entity_poly.pdbx_seq_one_letter_code
_entity_poly.pdbx_strand_id
1 'polypeptide(L)'
;MEYLESYFVFGGILKIIGQLLFLIGCIVLVLKKKNKGTVLMLIGAILSILFALASFLLTSIAVGKGTTFLARATVILNSIGQFPLILVGIGLLLFGTSYSNKKR
;
A
#
# COMPACT_ATOMS: atom_id res chain seq x y z
N MET A 1 -3.47 -25.64 16.89
CA MET A 1 -2.88 -24.95 15.71
C MET A 1 -3.94 -24.28 14.83
N GLU A 2 -5.23 -24.63 14.94
CA GLU A 2 -6.36 -24.09 14.14
C GLU A 2 -6.64 -22.58 14.29
N TYR A 3 -6.27 -21.96 15.43
CA TYR A 3 -6.50 -20.52 15.62
C TYR A 3 -5.57 -19.66 14.75
N LEU A 4 -4.33 -20.08 14.52
CA LEU A 4 -3.33 -19.29 13.76
C LEU A 4 -3.69 -19.16 12.28
N GLU A 5 -4.19 -20.24 11.67
CA GLU A 5 -4.60 -20.26 10.26
C GLU A 5 -5.80 -19.34 10.02
N SER A 6 -6.75 -19.35 10.97
CA SER A 6 -7.93 -18.50 10.93
C SER A 6 -7.57 -17.01 10.94
N TYR A 7 -6.65 -16.57 11.80
CA TYR A 7 -6.17 -15.18 11.82
C TYR A 7 -5.41 -14.80 10.54
N PHE A 8 -4.65 -15.72 9.97
CA PHE A 8 -3.87 -15.46 8.75
C PHE A 8 -4.77 -15.27 7.53
N VAL A 9 -5.80 -16.11 7.39
CA VAL A 9 -6.80 -16.02 6.32
C VAL A 9 -7.64 -14.75 6.49
N PHE A 10 -8.10 -14.45 7.70
CA PHE A 10 -8.87 -13.24 7.97
C PHE A 10 -8.07 -11.97 7.70
N GLY A 11 -6.79 -11.96 8.09
CA GLY A 11 -5.87 -10.84 7.81
C GLY A 11 -5.65 -10.61 6.31
N GLY A 12 -5.51 -11.68 5.53
CA GLY A 12 -5.36 -11.59 4.07
C GLY A 12 -6.57 -10.98 3.39
N ILE A 13 -7.78 -11.44 3.75
CA ILE A 13 -9.04 -10.95 3.18
C ILE A 13 -9.28 -9.48 3.54
N LEU A 14 -9.06 -9.11 4.81
CA LEU A 14 -9.23 -7.74 5.28
C LEU A 14 -8.27 -6.78 4.59
N LYS A 15 -7.03 -7.21 4.36
CA LYS A 15 -6.03 -6.42 3.64
C LYS A 15 -6.45 -6.18 2.19
N ILE A 16 -6.94 -7.21 1.49
CA ILE A 16 -7.38 -7.10 0.09
C ILE A 16 -8.57 -6.14 -0.02
N ILE A 17 -9.58 -6.29 0.84
CA ILE A 17 -10.77 -5.42 0.87
C ILE A 17 -10.37 -3.97 1.17
N GLY A 18 -9.51 -3.76 2.17
CA GLY A 18 -9.01 -2.43 2.52
C GLY A 18 -8.24 -1.77 1.38
N GLN A 19 -7.36 -2.52 0.71
CA GLN A 19 -6.58 -2.02 -0.41
C GLN A 19 -7.47 -1.70 -1.63
N LEU A 20 -8.53 -2.48 -1.87
CA LEU A 20 -9.48 -2.24 -2.96
C LEU A 20 -10.28 -0.95 -2.73
N LEU A 21 -10.85 -0.79 -1.54
CA LEU A 21 -11.57 0.43 -1.15
C LEU A 21 -10.67 1.66 -1.23
N PHE A 22 -9.43 1.54 -0.77
CA PHE A 22 -8.45 2.62 -0.83
C PHE A 22 -8.13 3.04 -2.26
N LEU A 23 -7.99 2.07 -3.18
CA LEU A 23 -7.71 2.32 -4.59
C LEU A 23 -8.87 3.05 -5.28
N ILE A 24 -10.11 2.62 -5.03
CA ILE A 24 -11.32 3.29 -5.54
C ILE A 24 -11.38 4.73 -5.03
N GLY A 25 -11.11 4.93 -3.73
CA GLY A 25 -11.05 6.25 -3.11
C GLY A 25 -10.05 7.19 -3.80
N CYS A 26 -8.82 6.71 -4.06
CA CYS A 26 -7.81 7.47 -4.79
C CYS A 26 -8.27 7.84 -6.21
N ILE A 27 -8.87 6.91 -6.96
CA ILE A 27 -9.34 7.17 -8.33
C ILE A 27 -10.42 8.26 -8.34
N VAL A 28 -11.44 8.14 -7.49
CA VAL A 28 -12.53 9.14 -7.41
C VAL A 28 -12.00 10.53 -7.03
N LEU A 29 -11.06 10.57 -6.08
CA LEU A 29 -10.40 11.81 -5.66
C LEU A 29 -9.68 12.48 -6.83
N VAL A 30 -8.88 11.71 -7.60
CA VAL A 30 -8.11 12.23 -8.74
C VAL A 30 -9.03 12.81 -9.80
N LEU A 31 -10.11 12.10 -10.12
CA LEU A 31 -11.09 12.52 -11.12
C LEU A 31 -11.80 13.82 -10.73
N LYS A 32 -12.13 14.02 -9.44
CA LYS A 32 -12.88 15.21 -9.00
C LYS A 32 -12.04 16.48 -8.81
N LYS A 33 -10.79 16.37 -8.34
CA LYS A 33 -10.05 17.54 -7.83
C LYS A 33 -8.84 17.97 -8.65
N LYS A 34 -8.33 17.15 -9.57
CA LYS A 34 -7.17 17.45 -10.46
C LYS A 34 -6.05 18.25 -9.76
N ASN A 35 -5.75 17.93 -8.49
CA ASN A 35 -4.82 18.70 -7.66
C ASN A 35 -3.50 17.95 -7.49
N LYS A 36 -2.40 18.67 -7.22
CA LYS A 36 -1.05 18.10 -7.04
C LYS A 36 -1.02 17.01 -5.95
N GLY A 37 -1.76 17.21 -4.86
CA GLY A 37 -1.88 16.21 -3.78
C GLY A 37 -2.56 14.92 -4.24
N THR A 38 -3.52 15.02 -5.16
CA THR A 38 -4.24 13.86 -5.68
C THR A 38 -3.41 13.05 -6.67
N VAL A 39 -2.59 13.72 -7.48
CA VAL A 39 -1.58 13.05 -8.34
C VAL A 39 -0.56 12.30 -7.48
N LEU A 40 -0.14 12.90 -6.35
CA LEU A 40 0.80 12.26 -5.43
C LEU A 40 0.19 11.01 -4.76
N MET A 41 -1.09 11.04 -4.39
CA MET A 41 -1.81 9.87 -3.90
C MET A 41 -1.91 8.76 -4.96
N LEU A 42 -2.16 9.10 -6.22
CA LEU A 42 -2.22 8.12 -7.31
C LEU A 42 -0.86 7.47 -7.57
N ILE A 43 0.21 8.26 -7.57
CA ILE A 43 1.58 7.74 -7.65
C ILE A 43 1.86 6.80 -6.47
N GLY A 44 1.48 7.20 -5.25
CA GLY A 44 1.59 6.35 -4.07
C GLY A 44 0.82 5.04 -4.20
N ALA A 45 -0.41 5.07 -4.71
CA ALA A 45 -1.22 3.87 -4.93
C ALA A 45 -0.62 2.93 -5.99
N ILE A 46 -0.13 3.47 -7.11
CA ILE A 46 0.56 2.70 -8.15
C ILE A 46 1.83 2.06 -7.60
N LEU A 47 2.62 2.84 -6.86
CA LEU A 47 3.85 2.35 -6.24
C LEU A 47 3.54 1.25 -5.22
N SER A 48 2.44 1.37 -4.49
CA SER A 48 1.95 0.33 -3.56
C SER A 48 1.59 -0.97 -4.27
N ILE A 49 0.96 -0.91 -5.44
CA ILE A 49 0.66 -2.10 -6.26
C ILE A 49 1.95 -2.73 -6.77
N LEU A 50 2.88 -1.92 -7.28
CA LEU A 50 4.17 -2.39 -7.77
C LEU A 50 4.97 -3.08 -6.66
N PHE A 51 4.94 -2.52 -5.45
CA PHE A 51 5.58 -3.11 -4.26
C PHE A 51 4.90 -4.40 -3.82
N ALA A 52 3.57 -4.49 -3.91
CA ALA A 52 2.84 -5.72 -3.62
C ALA A 52 3.21 -6.84 -4.61
N LEU A 53 3.31 -6.51 -5.90
CA LEU A 53 3.76 -7.46 -6.93
C LEU A 53 5.21 -7.91 -6.70
N ALA A 54 6.12 -6.95 -6.43
CA ALA A 54 7.52 -7.23 -6.14
C ALA A 54 7.66 -8.10 -4.88
N SER A 55 6.86 -7.83 -3.84
CA SER A 55 6.79 -8.64 -2.62
C SER A 55 6.39 -10.07 -2.93
N PHE A 56 5.31 -10.25 -3.70
CA PHE A 56 4.80 -11.57 -4.07
C PHE A 56 5.83 -12.39 -4.86
N LEU A 57 6.51 -11.75 -5.83
CA LEU A 57 7.59 -12.36 -6.60
C LEU A 57 8.80 -12.73 -5.71
N LEU A 58 9.25 -11.83 -4.84
CA LEU A 58 10.37 -12.10 -3.93
C LEU A 58 10.04 -13.25 -2.97
N THR A 59 8.84 -13.25 -2.40
CA THR A 59 8.40 -14.33 -1.49
C THR A 59 8.33 -15.66 -2.22
N SER A 60 7.81 -15.69 -3.46
CA SER A 60 7.74 -16.91 -4.27
C SER A 60 9.12 -17.47 -4.61
N ILE A 61 10.08 -16.60 -4.96
CA ILE A 61 11.47 -16.99 -5.22
C ILE A 61 12.16 -17.45 -3.92
N ALA A 62 11.90 -16.77 -2.80
CA ALA A 62 12.54 -17.06 -1.53
C ALA A 62 12.07 -18.37 -0.89
N VAL A 63 10.80 -18.78 -1.12
CA VAL A 63 10.31 -20.12 -0.76
C VAL A 63 11.15 -21.22 -1.40
N GLY A 64 11.62 -21.03 -2.64
CA GLY A 64 12.48 -21.98 -3.34
C GLY A 64 13.96 -21.96 -2.92
N LYS A 65 14.43 -20.92 -2.21
CA LYS A 65 15.86 -20.73 -1.86
C LYS A 65 16.19 -20.94 -0.37
N GLY A 66 15.19 -21.24 0.45
CA GLY A 66 15.36 -21.57 1.87
C GLY A 66 14.95 -20.46 2.84
N THR A 67 14.68 -20.85 4.09
CA THR A 67 14.03 -20.02 5.12
C THR A 67 14.82 -18.78 5.52
N THR A 68 16.15 -18.82 5.50
CA THR A 68 17.03 -17.68 5.77
C THR A 68 16.94 -16.60 4.70
N PHE A 69 16.76 -16.99 3.44
CA PHE A 69 16.56 -16.04 2.34
C PHE A 69 15.19 -15.37 2.41
N LEU A 70 14.18 -16.14 2.83
CA LEU A 70 12.81 -15.68 3.07
C LEU A 70 12.77 -14.64 4.19
N ALA A 71 13.45 -14.88 5.31
CA ALA A 71 13.53 -13.91 6.40
C ALA A 71 14.18 -12.58 5.97
N ARG A 72 15.30 -12.63 5.24
CA ARG A 72 15.96 -11.41 4.72
C ARG A 72 15.09 -10.66 3.71
N ALA A 73 14.43 -11.40 2.80
CA ALA A 73 13.48 -10.83 1.86
C ALA A 73 12.33 -10.12 2.58
N THR A 74 11.74 -10.74 3.60
CA THR A 74 10.65 -10.15 4.39
C THR A 74 11.07 -8.88 5.13
N VAL A 75 12.28 -8.84 5.70
CA VAL A 75 12.79 -7.63 6.36
C VAL A 75 12.92 -6.47 5.36
N ILE A 76 13.48 -6.73 4.18
CA ILE A 76 13.62 -5.72 3.12
C ILE A 76 12.24 -5.25 2.65
N LEU A 77 11.32 -6.19 2.41
CA LEU A 77 9.97 -5.89 1.96
C LEU A 77 9.15 -5.12 3.00
N ASN A 78 9.33 -5.39 4.30
CA ASN A 78 8.67 -4.62 5.35
C ASN A 78 9.22 -3.21 5.46
N SER A 79 10.55 -3.03 5.39
CA SER A 79 11.15 -1.70 5.43
C SER A 79 10.73 -0.83 4.24
N ILE A 80 10.76 -1.38 3.02
CA ILE A 80 10.45 -0.59 1.83
C ILE A 80 8.93 -0.57 1.54
N GLY A 81 8.18 -1.57 2.01
CA GLY A 81 6.72 -1.64 1.87
C GLY A 81 5.96 -0.54 2.62
N GLN A 82 6.58 0.09 3.63
CA GLN A 82 6.00 1.27 4.29
C GLN A 82 6.13 2.55 3.46
N PHE A 83 7.08 2.60 2.54
CA PHE A 83 7.37 3.78 1.72
C PHE A 83 6.18 4.27 0.88
N PRO A 84 5.48 3.41 0.11
CA PRO A 84 4.29 3.84 -0.63
C PRO A 84 3.17 4.33 0.29
N LEU A 85 3.05 3.77 1.50
CA LEU A 85 2.05 4.17 2.49
C LEU A 85 2.34 5.56 3.07
N ILE A 86 3.61 5.87 3.32
CA ILE A 86 4.08 7.21 3.71
C ILE A 86 3.81 8.20 2.57
N LEU A 87 4.11 7.83 1.32
CA LEU A 87 3.90 8.70 0.15
C LEU A 87 2.41 9.02 -0.04
N VAL A 88 1.55 8.02 0.13
CA VAL A 88 0.09 8.18 0.18
C VAL A 88 -0.34 9.12 1.31
N GLY A 89 0.19 8.95 2.52
CA GLY A 89 -0.11 9.78 3.68
C GLY A 89 0.26 11.24 3.46
N ILE A 90 1.42 11.51 2.86
CA ILE A 90 1.86 12.85 2.47
C ILE A 90 0.91 13.43 1.42
N GLY A 91 0.51 12.64 0.42
CA GLY A 91 -0.47 13.06 -0.59
C GLY A 91 -1.82 13.45 0.00
N LEU A 92 -2.30 12.69 0.99
CA LEU A 92 -3.54 12.97 1.73
C LEU A 92 -3.43 14.26 2.55
N LEU A 93 -2.32 14.46 3.26
CA LEU A 93 -2.03 15.69 4.01
C LEU A 93 -2.00 16.91 3.10
N LEU A 94 -1.30 16.83 1.97
CA LEU A 94 -1.22 17.90 0.98
C LEU A 94 -2.60 18.22 0.36
N PHE A 95 -3.42 17.19 0.15
CA PHE A 95 -4.80 17.36 -0.29
C PHE A 95 -5.63 18.11 0.75
N GLY A 96 -5.51 17.75 2.02
CA GLY A 96 -6.22 18.38 3.14
C GLY A 96 -5.82 19.85 3.34
N THR A 97 -4.52 20.16 3.36
CA THR A 97 -4.03 21.55 3.51
C THR A 97 -4.43 22.43 2.34
N SER A 98 -4.41 21.89 1.12
CA SER A 98 -4.87 22.59 -0.09
C SER A 98 -6.40 22.78 -0.11
N TYR A 99 -7.16 21.97 0.63
CA TYR A 99 -8.60 22.19 0.86
C TYR A 99 -8.86 23.31 1.86
N SER A 100 -8.06 23.40 2.93
CA SER A 100 -8.16 24.44 3.96
C SER A 100 -7.85 25.83 3.41
N ASN A 101 -6.83 25.94 2.55
CA ASN A 101 -6.40 27.22 1.98
C ASN A 101 -7.36 27.80 0.90
N LYS A 102 -8.37 27.03 0.45
CA LYS A 102 -9.39 27.53 -0.50
C LYS A 102 -10.62 28.12 0.21
N LYS A 103 -10.69 28.05 1.53
CA LYS A 103 -11.74 28.67 2.35
C LYS A 103 -11.32 30.03 2.96
N ARG A 104 -10.13 30.54 2.64
CA ARG A 104 -9.69 31.88 3.03
C ARG A 104 -9.74 32.83 1.84
#